data_AF-A0A7Z2GRA1-F1
#
_entry.id   AF-A0A7Z2GRA1-F1
#
_cell.length_a   1.000
_cell.length_b   1.000
_cell.length_c   1.000
_cell.angle_alpha   90.00
_cell.angle_beta   90.00
_cell.angle_gamma   90.00
#
_symmetry.space_group_name_H-M   'P 1'
#
loop_
_entity.id
_entity.type
_entity.pdbx_description
1 polymer ?
#
loop_
_entity_poly.entity_id
_entity_poly.type
_entity_poly.pdbx_seq_one_letter_code
_entity_poly.pdbx_strand_id
1 'polypeptide(L)'
;MKVTLTGFLMAQKLTRYDYEQRCIVGDLNVTFSHYDSSIYNADQVVIGPHSFEVEVPDDFDMRDGLVANLQREKRKAAAEYQARITELDGQIGKYLAIENAAEIRDVHHT
;
A
#
# COMPACT_ATOMS: atom_id res chain seq x y z
N MET A 1 28.18 -3.43 0.40
CA MET A 1 28.59 -2.00 0.34
C MET A 1 28.51 -1.37 1.73
N LYS A 2 29.57 -0.68 2.20
CA LYS A 2 29.52 0.10 3.46
C LYS A 2 28.87 1.46 3.24
N VAL A 3 27.96 1.85 4.13
CA VAL A 3 27.28 3.15 4.10
C VAL A 3 27.35 3.78 5.49
N THR A 4 27.68 5.07 5.54
CA THR A 4 27.59 5.86 6.77
C THR A 4 26.20 6.47 6.87
N LEU A 5 25.49 6.17 7.96
CA LEU A 5 24.21 6.79 8.29
C LEU A 5 24.45 7.92 9.28
N THR A 6 23.80 9.07 9.05
CA THR A 6 23.87 10.24 9.93
C THR A 6 22.46 10.73 10.19
N GLY A 7 22.16 11.03 11.46
CA GLY A 7 20.81 11.41 11.88
C GLY A 7 20.76 11.67 13.37
N PHE A 8 19.62 11.37 13.98
CA PHE A 8 19.31 11.63 15.38
C PHE A 8 18.76 10.37 16.04
N LEU A 9 19.17 10.14 17.28
CA LEU A 9 18.50 9.22 18.18
C LEU A 9 17.32 9.93 18.83
N MET A 10 16.16 9.32 18.74
CA MET A 10 14.88 9.83 19.22
C MET A 10 14.37 8.91 20.33
N ALA A 11 13.79 9.48 21.38
CA ALA A 11 13.06 8.73 22.40
C ALA A 11 11.58 9.10 22.35
N GLN A 12 10.72 8.09 22.51
CA GLN A 12 9.28 8.27 22.65
C GLN A 12 8.77 7.40 23.80
N LYS A 13 7.87 7.96 24.61
CA LYS A 13 7.10 7.16 25.55
C LYS A 13 5.99 6.44 24.77
N LEU A 14 5.97 5.11 24.86
CA LEU A 14 4.89 4.29 24.33
C LEU A 14 4.12 3.64 25.46
N THR A 15 3.03 2.97 25.08
CA THR A 15 2.35 2.02 25.93
C THR A 15 2.28 0.69 25.20
N ARG A 16 2.43 -0.41 25.95
CA ARG A 16 2.25 -1.76 25.42
C ARG A 16 1.37 -2.56 26.35
N TYR A 17 0.70 -3.58 25.80
CA TYR A 17 -0.02 -4.55 26.61
C TYR A 17 0.96 -5.58 27.17
N ASP A 18 0.91 -5.79 28.48
CA ASP A 18 1.67 -6.82 29.17
C ASP A 18 0.78 -8.05 29.36
N TYR A 19 1.13 -9.17 28.72
CA TYR A 19 0.32 -10.40 28.76
C TYR A 19 0.37 -11.11 30.11
N GLU A 20 1.44 -10.95 30.89
CA GLU A 20 1.58 -11.57 32.21
C GLU A 20 0.75 -10.80 33.24
N GLN A 21 0.87 -9.48 33.24
CA GLN A 21 0.16 -8.60 34.16
C GLN A 21 -1.27 -8.25 33.70
N ARG A 22 -1.61 -8.59 32.44
CA ARG A 22 -2.90 -8.32 31.79
C ARG A 22 -3.31 -6.84 31.84
N CYS A 23 -2.35 -5.93 31.75
CA CYS A 23 -2.57 -4.49 31.82
C CYS A 23 -1.73 -3.72 30.80
N ILE A 24 -2.09 -2.46 30.56
CA ILE A 24 -1.29 -1.54 29.75
C ILE A 24 -0.19 -0.95 30.64
N VAL A 25 1.06 -1.10 30.21
CA VAL A 25 2.23 -0.56 30.90
C VAL A 25 2.94 0.48 30.03
N GLY A 26 3.64 1.41 30.68
CA GLY A 26 4.49 2.38 29.97
C GLY A 26 5.74 1.69 29.43
N ASP A 27 6.19 2.14 28.26
CA ASP A 27 7.38 1.63 27.60
C ASP A 27 8.22 2.79 27.02
N LEU A 28 9.51 2.55 26.80
CA LEU A 28 10.42 3.48 26.15
C LEU A 28 10.82 2.93 24.79
N ASN A 29 10.47 3.65 23.74
CA ASN A 29 10.94 3.36 22.41
C ASN A 29 12.07 4.31 22.04
N VAL A 30 13.21 3.74 21.61
CA VAL A 30 14.34 4.50 21.07
C VAL A 30 14.47 4.16 19.59
N THR A 31 14.50 5.18 18.74
CA THR A 31 14.57 5.03 17.29
C THR A 31 15.65 5.92 16.71
N PHE A 32 16.14 5.56 15.53
CA PHE A 32 17.01 6.41 14.73
C PHE A 32 16.21 7.04 13.59
N SER A 33 16.33 8.35 13.42
CA SER A 33 15.72 9.09 12.33
C SER A 33 16.77 9.92 11.60
N HIS A 34 16.65 10.02 10.28
CA HIS A 34 17.55 10.84 9.45
C HIS A 34 17.32 12.36 9.61
N TYR A 35 16.26 12.76 10.30
CA TYR A 35 15.93 14.16 10.64
C TYR A 35 15.35 14.25 12.06
N ASP A 36 15.32 15.44 12.64
CA ASP A 36 14.63 15.71 13.90
C ASP A 36 13.11 15.59 13.71
N SER A 37 12.53 14.47 14.14
CA SER A 37 11.09 14.22 14.02
C SER A 37 10.26 14.78 15.18
N SER A 38 10.90 15.28 16.25
CA SER A 38 10.19 15.87 17.40
C SER A 38 9.41 17.13 17.01
N ILE A 39 9.81 17.79 15.91
CA ILE A 39 9.11 18.94 15.35
C ILE A 39 7.69 18.62 14.85
N TYR A 40 7.41 17.35 14.55
CA TYR A 40 6.08 16.89 14.09
C TYR A 40 5.36 16.02 15.11
N ASN A 41 6.05 15.55 16.15
CA ASN A 41 5.50 14.68 17.18
C ASN A 41 5.95 15.15 18.57
N ALA A 42 5.02 15.77 19.30
CA ALA A 42 5.27 16.30 20.63
C ALA A 42 5.61 15.23 21.69
N ASP A 43 5.27 13.96 21.43
CA ASP A 43 5.60 12.85 22.34
C ASP A 43 7.03 12.32 22.12
N GLN A 44 7.76 12.85 21.12
CA GLN A 44 9.14 12.51 20.83
C GLN A 44 10.11 13.58 21.34
N VAL A 45 11.27 13.12 21.79
CA VAL A 45 12.39 14.00 22.17
C VAL A 45 13.66 13.56 21.44
N VAL A 46 14.46 14.54 21.01
CA VAL A 46 15.80 14.30 20.47
C VAL A 46 16.74 13.96 21.62
N ILE A 47 17.33 12.76 21.59
CA ILE A 47 18.41 12.39 22.51
C ILE A 47 19.70 13.07 22.05
N GLY A 48 19.99 13.03 20.76
CA GLY A 48 21.13 13.70 20.16
C GLY A 48 21.46 13.24 18.74
N PRO A 49 22.35 13.94 18.05
CA PRO A 49 22.86 13.50 16.76
C PRO A 49 23.68 12.21 16.91
N HIS A 50 23.59 11.34 15.91
CA HIS A 50 24.32 10.07 15.89
C HIS A 50 24.75 9.71 14.47
N SER A 51 25.89 9.05 14.36
CA SER A 51 26.39 8.53 13.09
C SER A 51 27.09 7.18 13.32
N PHE A 52 26.83 6.25 12.42
CA PHE A 52 27.39 4.91 12.46
C PHE A 52 27.50 4.32 11.06
N GLU A 53 28.44 3.38 10.88
CA GLU A 53 28.60 2.64 9.64
C GLU A 53 27.76 1.36 9.67
N VAL A 54 27.10 1.08 8.56
CA VAL A 54 26.40 -0.18 8.33
C VAL A 54 26.93 -0.84 7.07
N GLU A 55 26.91 -2.17 7.08
CA GLU A 55 27.20 -2.98 5.90
C GLU A 55 25.87 -3.36 5.24
N VAL A 56 25.64 -2.82 4.04
CA VAL A 56 24.49 -3.17 3.20
C VAL A 56 24.89 -4.39 2.37
N PRO A 57 24.13 -5.50 2.41
CA PRO A 57 24.38 -6.67 1.57
C PRO A 57 24.41 -6.28 0.08
N ASP A 58 25.36 -6.84 -0.68
CA ASP A 58 25.50 -6.51 -2.11
C ASP A 58 24.35 -7.04 -2.97
N ASP A 59 23.61 -8.02 -2.44
CA ASP A 59 22.40 -8.61 -3.03
C ASP A 59 21.11 -7.88 -2.62
N PHE A 60 21.20 -6.79 -1.84
CA PHE A 60 20.04 -5.99 -1.48
C PHE A 60 19.48 -5.26 -2.71
N ASP A 61 18.41 -5.80 -3.28
CA ASP A 61 17.69 -5.21 -4.40
C ASP A 61 16.26 -4.77 -4.01
N MET A 62 16.07 -3.46 -3.88
CA MET A 62 14.75 -2.90 -3.60
C MET A 62 13.74 -3.05 -4.76
N ARG A 63 14.20 -3.38 -5.96
CA ARG A 63 13.35 -3.49 -7.16
C ARG A 63 12.37 -4.64 -7.06
N ASP A 64 12.72 -5.74 -6.39
CA ASP A 64 11.85 -6.92 -6.29
C ASP A 64 10.52 -6.58 -5.62
N GLY A 65 10.57 -5.87 -4.49
CA GLY A 65 9.37 -5.38 -3.80
C GLY A 65 8.57 -4.40 -4.64
N LEU A 66 9.24 -3.49 -5.35
CA LEU A 66 8.60 -2.52 -6.24
C LEU A 66 7.92 -3.20 -7.44
N VAL A 67 8.56 -4.20 -8.05
CA VAL A 67 8.02 -4.99 -9.16
C VAL A 67 6.82 -5.80 -8.70
N ALA A 68 6.90 -6.46 -7.54
CA ALA A 68 5.77 -7.20 -6.97
C ALA A 68 4.55 -6.30 -6.73
N ASN A 69 4.80 -5.07 -6.25
CA ASN A 69 3.78 -4.05 -6.06
C ASN A 69 3.12 -3.65 -7.40
N LEU A 70 3.94 -3.32 -8.41
CA LEU A 70 3.46 -2.96 -9.75
C LEU A 70 2.69 -4.09 -10.43
N GLN A 71 3.12 -5.35 -10.27
CA GLN A 71 2.40 -6.50 -10.80
C GLN A 71 1.03 -6.67 -10.13
N ARG A 72 0.92 -6.37 -8.83
CA ARG A 72 -0.37 -6.41 -8.13
C ARG A 72 -1.31 -5.33 -8.65
N GLU A 73 -0.83 -4.10 -8.80
CA GLU A 73 -1.63 -3.01 -9.38
C GLU A 73 -2.03 -3.29 -10.83
N LYS A 74 -1.12 -3.87 -11.64
CA LYS A 74 -1.43 -4.32 -13.01
C LYS A 74 -2.56 -5.35 -13.04
N ARG A 75 -2.52 -6.36 -12.16
CA ARG A 75 -3.58 -7.39 -12.08
C ARG A 75 -4.92 -6.76 -11.68
N LYS A 76 -4.92 -5.83 -10.72
CA LYS A 76 -6.12 -5.12 -10.29
C LYS A 76 -6.72 -4.31 -11.45
N ALA A 77 -5.92 -3.49 -12.13
CA ALA A 77 -6.37 -2.69 -13.26
C ALA A 77 -6.92 -3.56 -14.41
N ALA A 78 -6.26 -4.70 -14.70
CA ALA A 78 -6.74 -5.63 -15.72
C ALA A 78 -8.10 -6.26 -15.35
N ALA A 79 -8.30 -6.62 -14.08
CA ALA A 79 -9.57 -7.16 -13.60
C ALA A 79 -10.70 -6.12 -13.68
N GLU A 80 -10.43 -4.87 -13.29
CA GLU A 80 -11.38 -3.76 -13.39
C GLU A 80 -11.75 -3.47 -14.85
N TYR A 81 -10.76 -3.45 -15.74
CA TYR A 81 -10.98 -3.26 -17.17
C TYR A 81 -11.85 -4.40 -17.75
N GLN A 82 -11.52 -5.66 -17.45
CA GLN A 82 -12.28 -6.80 -17.95
C GLN A 82 -13.72 -6.82 -17.42
N ALA A 83 -13.93 -6.43 -16.16
CA ALA A 83 -15.26 -6.27 -15.58
C ALA A 83 -16.06 -5.22 -16.37
N ARG A 84 -15.44 -4.08 -16.72
CA ARG A 84 -16.08 -3.04 -17.50
C ARG A 84 -16.42 -3.48 -18.92
N ILE A 85 -15.54 -4.23 -19.58
CA ILE A 85 -15.82 -4.82 -20.90
C ILE A 85 -17.03 -5.75 -20.83
N THR A 86 -17.04 -6.65 -19.85
CA THR A 86 -18.14 -7.61 -19.65
C THR A 86 -19.49 -6.90 -19.43
N GLU A 87 -19.49 -5.79 -18.68
CA GLU A 87 -20.68 -4.98 -18.46
C GLU A 87 -21.18 -4.34 -19.77
N LEU A 88 -20.27 -3.75 -20.56
CA LEU A 88 -20.60 -3.12 -21.85
C LEU A 88 -21.12 -4.14 -22.85
N ASP A 89 -20.51 -5.32 -22.94
CA ASP A 89 -20.98 -6.42 -23.80
C ASP A 89 -22.39 -6.86 -23.39
N GLY A 90 -22.65 -6.93 -22.09
CA GLY A 90 -23.98 -7.20 -21.55
C GLY A 90 -25.01 -6.13 -21.92
N GLN A 91 -24.61 -4.85 -21.98
CA GLN A 91 -25.49 -3.76 -22.44
C GLN A 91 -25.74 -3.83 -23.95
N ILE A 92 -24.70 -4.07 -24.75
CA ILE A 92 -24.80 -4.23 -26.21
C ILE A 92 -25.73 -5.38 -26.56
N GLY A 93 -25.56 -6.54 -25.91
CA GLY A 93 -26.42 -7.71 -26.12
C GLY A 93 -27.90 -7.42 -25.85
N LYS A 94 -28.22 -6.57 -24.86
CA LYS A 94 -29.61 -6.14 -24.60
C LYS A 94 -30.17 -5.32 -25.77
N TYR A 95 -29.40 -4.38 -26.32
CA TYR A 95 -29.85 -3.58 -27.46
C TYR A 95 -30.04 -4.42 -28.73
N LEU A 96 -29.08 -5.29 -29.06
CA LEU A 96 -29.16 -6.16 -30.23
C LEU A 96 -30.31 -7.20 -30.14
N ALA A 97 -30.63 -7.68 -28.94
CA ALA A 97 -31.76 -8.58 -28.73
C ALA A 97 -33.12 -7.88 -28.89
N ILE A 98 -33.21 -6.60 -28.51
CA ILE A 98 -34.41 -5.78 -28.71
C ILE A 98 -34.65 -5.55 -30.21
N GLU A 99 -33.59 -5.27 -30.98
CA GLU A 99 -33.69 -5.07 -32.43
C GLU A 99 -34.21 -6.32 -33.14
N ASN A 100 -33.65 -7.51 -32.85
CA ASN A 100 -34.12 -8.77 -33.44
C ASN A 100 -35.59 -9.09 -33.07
N ALA A 101 -36.03 -8.78 -31.86
CA ALA A 101 -37.41 -9.01 -31.44
C ALA A 101 -38.42 -8.05 -32.10
N ALA A 102 -38.00 -6.83 -32.45
CA ALA A 102 -38.80 -5.89 -33.22
C ALA A 102 -38.92 -6.33 -34.69
N GLU A 103 -37.82 -6.78 -35.30
CA GLU A 103 -37.78 -7.25 -36.69
C GLU A 103 -38.67 -8.49 -36.91
N ILE A 104 -38.68 -9.45 -35.98
CA ILE A 104 -39.56 -10.62 -36.04
C ILE A 104 -41.05 -10.24 -35.96
N ARG A 105 -41.39 -9.18 -35.22
CA ARG A 105 -42.77 -8.71 -35.07
C ARG A 105 -43.30 -8.02 -36.33
N ASP A 106 -42.46 -7.30 -37.06
CA ASP A 106 -42.87 -6.62 -38.29
C ASP A 106 -43.05 -7.59 -39.47
N VAL A 107 -42.33 -8.71 -39.50
CA VAL A 107 -42.46 -9.75 -40.54
C VAL A 107 -43.75 -10.58 -40.41
N HIS A 108 -44.41 -10.60 -39.25
CA HIS A 108 -45.65 -11.35 -39.02
C HIS A 108 -46.94 -10.50 -39.20
N HIS A 109 -46.82 -9.26 -39.67
CA HIS A 109 -47.96 -8.36 -39.92
C HIS A 109 -48.12 -7.91 -41.38
N THR A 110 -47.52 -8.63 -42.35
CA THR A 110 -47.80 -8.44 -43.80
C THR A 110 -48.56 -9.60 -44.40
#